data_AF-A0A1V2UUK0-F1
#
_entry.id   AF-A0A1V2UUK0-F1
#
_cell.length_a   1.000
_cell.length_b   1.000
_cell.length_c   1.000
_cell.angle_alpha   90.00
_cell.angle_beta   90.00
_cell.angle_gamma   90.00
#
_symmetry.space_group_name_H-M   'P 1'
#
loop_
_entity.id
_entity.type
_entity.pdbx_description
1 polymer ?
#
loop_
_entity_poly.entity_id
_entity_poly.type
_entity_poly.pdbx_seq_one_letter_code
_entity_poly.pdbx_strand_id
1 'polypeptide(L)'
;MDIELYKSVVDFVRNHNKASTSHIQRAFNLSYNRAVPLMDKLEEDYVISPMSANGKREVYPEIVAELQQQIKILTADLKESQSDFAYAYKSVTSWTERAYKQREKVELIKNEVERFQQSGSPFDLDQFLNHLIQLATFKNDHEFTDHLLVSKKDIEDWYLDEDEGLWLDHDGIDGSLCDLTLGEIKPIKHKEYLISQSNTLYAARVWDGNDDHIAWKLFESEESALEAAKHCRHMYEASEMGADQ
;
A
#
# COMPACT_ATOMS: atom_id res chain seq x y z
N MET A 1 -0.04 32.34 -29.63
CA MET A 1 0.04 33.53 -28.76
C MET A 1 1.47 34.05 -28.82
N ASP A 2 1.70 35.36 -28.88
CA ASP A 2 3.04 35.93 -28.90
C ASP A 2 3.69 35.77 -27.51
N ILE A 3 4.84 35.08 -27.46
CA ILE A 3 5.54 34.72 -26.22
C ILE A 3 6.09 35.97 -25.52
N GLU A 4 6.59 36.94 -26.29
CA GLU A 4 7.17 38.18 -25.72
C GLU A 4 6.08 39.07 -25.12
N LEU A 5 4.93 39.15 -25.78
CA LEU A 5 3.75 39.81 -25.21
C LEU A 5 3.29 39.13 -23.92
N TYR A 6 3.24 37.80 -23.90
CA TYR A 6 2.79 37.06 -22.72
C TYR A 6 3.71 37.28 -21.51
N LYS A 7 5.04 37.17 -21.69
CA LYS A 7 6.02 37.47 -20.62
C LYS A 7 5.85 38.88 -20.08
N SER A 8 5.70 39.87 -20.98
CA SER A 8 5.47 41.27 -20.58
C SER A 8 4.20 41.43 -19.74
N VAL A 9 3.13 40.68 -20.08
CA VAL A 9 1.87 40.67 -19.34
C VAL A 9 2.04 40.01 -17.96
N VAL A 10 2.78 38.91 -17.87
CA VAL A 10 3.10 38.23 -16.60
C VAL A 10 3.81 39.19 -15.64
N ASP A 11 4.86 39.85 -16.13
CA ASP A 11 5.64 40.82 -15.33
C ASP A 11 4.77 41.99 -14.87
N PHE A 12 3.94 42.51 -15.78
CA PHE A 12 3.01 43.59 -15.45
C PHE A 12 2.02 43.19 -14.35
N VAL A 13 1.42 41.99 -14.44
CA VAL A 13 0.45 41.47 -13.48
C VAL A 13 1.09 41.21 -12.11
N ARG A 14 2.29 40.62 -12.08
CA ARG A 14 3.05 40.39 -10.85
C ARG A 14 3.44 41.72 -10.17
N ASN A 15 3.91 42.70 -10.94
CA ASN A 15 4.30 44.02 -10.41
C ASN A 15 3.11 44.80 -9.83
N HIS A 16 1.93 44.72 -10.45
CA HIS A 16 0.75 45.46 -10.00
C HIS A 16 -0.11 44.67 -9.01
N ASN A 17 0.22 43.39 -8.77
CA ASN A 17 -0.53 42.45 -7.95
C ASN A 17 -2.05 42.47 -8.25
N LYS A 18 -2.39 42.58 -9.53
CA LYS A 18 -3.77 42.69 -10.01
C LYS A 18 -3.90 42.18 -11.43
N ALA A 19 -4.88 41.30 -11.64
CA ALA A 19 -5.22 40.78 -12.96
C ALA A 19 -6.70 41.01 -13.28
N SER A 20 -6.97 41.74 -14.37
CA SER A 20 -8.29 41.78 -15.00
C SER A 20 -8.14 42.04 -16.49
N THR A 21 -9.10 41.53 -17.28
CA THR A 21 -9.15 41.74 -18.74
C THR A 21 -9.00 43.22 -19.10
N SER A 22 -9.81 44.09 -18.48
CA SER A 22 -9.78 45.54 -18.70
C SER A 22 -8.49 46.23 -18.23
N HIS A 23 -7.71 45.62 -17.34
CA HIS A 23 -6.43 46.15 -16.89
C HIS A 23 -5.35 45.86 -17.94
N ILE A 24 -5.31 44.63 -18.45
CA ILE A 24 -4.41 44.21 -19.52
C ILE A 24 -4.72 44.94 -20.84
N GLN A 25 -6.00 45.11 -21.19
CA GLN A 25 -6.42 45.83 -22.41
C GLN A 25 -5.85 47.25 -22.46
N ARG A 26 -5.92 47.99 -21.34
CA ARG A 26 -5.47 49.38 -21.28
C ARG A 26 -3.95 49.49 -21.23
N ALA A 27 -3.27 48.60 -20.52
CA ALA A 27 -1.82 48.63 -20.40
C ALA A 27 -1.11 48.28 -21.73
N PHE A 28 -1.65 47.32 -22.48
CA PHE A 28 -1.02 46.81 -23.71
C PHE A 28 -1.76 47.21 -25.00
N ASN A 29 -2.76 48.09 -24.91
CA ASN A 29 -3.61 48.52 -26.02
C ASN A 29 -4.20 47.33 -26.81
N LEU A 30 -4.72 46.33 -26.08
CA LEU A 30 -5.28 45.10 -26.64
C LEU A 30 -6.80 45.16 -26.72
N SER A 31 -7.36 44.54 -27.77
CA SER A 31 -8.80 44.29 -27.83
C SER A 31 -9.22 43.22 -26.82
N TYR A 32 -10.50 43.21 -26.45
CA TYR A 32 -11.05 42.24 -25.51
C TYR A 32 -10.76 40.79 -25.94
N ASN A 33 -10.98 40.47 -27.21
CA ASN A 33 -10.73 39.14 -27.77
C ASN A 33 -9.26 38.70 -27.71
N ARG A 34 -8.32 39.65 -27.60
CA ARG A 34 -6.90 39.35 -27.41
C ARG A 34 -6.51 39.23 -25.95
N ALA A 35 -7.20 39.95 -25.06
CA ALA A 35 -6.95 39.93 -23.62
C ALA A 35 -7.56 38.71 -22.91
N VAL A 36 -8.68 38.17 -23.40
CA VAL A 36 -9.33 37.00 -22.80
C VAL A 36 -8.41 35.77 -22.82
N PRO A 37 -7.83 35.34 -23.97
CA PRO A 37 -6.93 34.19 -23.99
C PRO A 37 -5.68 34.38 -23.13
N LEU A 38 -5.22 35.63 -22.94
CA LEU A 38 -4.11 35.93 -22.04
C LEU A 38 -4.49 35.66 -20.58
N MET A 39 -5.70 36.05 -20.16
CA MET A 39 -6.20 35.74 -18.82
C MET A 39 -6.35 34.23 -18.58
N ASP A 40 -6.86 33.50 -19.57
CA ASP A 40 -7.00 32.04 -19.49
C ASP A 40 -5.62 31.38 -19.35
N LYS A 41 -4.64 31.84 -20.13
CA LYS A 41 -3.27 31.34 -20.04
C LYS A 41 -2.58 31.67 -18.71
N LEU A 42 -2.80 32.87 -18.17
CA LEU A 42 -2.28 33.23 -16.85
C LEU A 42 -2.85 32.32 -15.75
N GLU A 43 -4.10 31.90 -15.89
CA GLU A 43 -4.73 30.95 -14.96
C GLU A 43 -4.15 29.53 -15.14
N GLU A 44 -4.02 29.07 -16.39
CA GLU A 44 -3.43 27.76 -16.72
C GLU A 44 -1.97 27.62 -16.24
N ASP A 45 -1.18 28.69 -16.39
CA ASP A 45 0.22 28.71 -15.99
C ASP A 45 0.40 29.04 -14.48
N TYR A 46 -0.70 29.09 -13.70
CA TYR A 46 -0.70 29.39 -12.27
C TYR A 46 -0.01 30.73 -11.93
N VAL A 47 -0.15 31.72 -12.82
CA VAL A 47 0.26 33.11 -12.54
C VAL A 47 -0.84 33.84 -11.77
N ILE A 48 -2.09 33.46 -11.99
CA ILE A 48 -3.25 34.02 -11.29
C ILE A 48 -4.19 32.91 -10.82
N SER A 49 -4.98 33.20 -9.78
CA SER A 49 -6.02 32.31 -9.31
C SER A 49 -7.19 32.22 -10.29
N PRO A 50 -7.99 31.14 -10.18
CA PRO A 50 -9.35 31.14 -10.71
C PRO A 50 -10.15 32.33 -10.20
N MET A 51 -11.20 32.68 -10.94
CA MET A 51 -12.05 33.81 -10.55
C MET A 51 -12.80 33.49 -9.25
N SER A 52 -12.59 34.32 -8.22
CA SER A 52 -13.33 34.21 -6.97
C SER A 52 -14.80 34.61 -7.14
N ALA A 53 -15.64 34.29 -6.15
CA ALA A 53 -17.05 34.68 -6.11
C ALA A 53 -17.27 36.21 -6.24
N ASN A 54 -16.27 37.00 -5.85
CA ASN A 54 -16.32 38.47 -5.93
C ASN A 54 -15.77 39.00 -7.27
N GLY A 55 -15.49 38.12 -8.24
CA GLY A 55 -14.93 38.47 -9.55
C GLY A 55 -13.46 38.89 -9.53
N LYS A 56 -12.78 38.77 -8.37
CA LYS A 56 -11.35 39.08 -8.22
C LYS A 56 -10.50 37.84 -8.45
N ARG A 57 -9.28 38.06 -8.92
CA ARG A 57 -8.25 37.03 -9.11
C ARG A 57 -7.02 37.45 -8.32
N GLU A 58 -6.48 36.51 -7.56
CA GLU A 58 -5.23 36.69 -6.83
C GLU A 58 -4.05 36.42 -7.77
N VAL A 59 -2.93 37.10 -7.56
CA VAL A 59 -1.71 36.88 -8.34
C VAL A 59 -0.77 36.00 -7.54
N TYR A 60 -0.32 34.90 -8.15
CA TYR A 60 0.58 33.97 -7.51
C TYR A 60 2.04 34.39 -7.71
N PRO A 61 2.89 34.22 -6.68
CA PRO A 61 4.34 34.31 -6.81
C PRO A 61 4.87 33.29 -7.82
N GLU A 62 6.02 33.59 -8.42
CA GLU A 62 6.68 32.70 -9.38
C GLU A 62 6.93 31.30 -8.84
N ILE A 63 7.37 31.19 -7.59
CA ILE A 63 7.61 29.91 -6.94
C ILE A 63 6.35 29.02 -6.88
N VAL A 64 5.16 29.62 -6.77
CA VAL A 64 3.90 28.86 -6.74
C VAL A 64 3.61 28.26 -8.11
N ALA A 65 3.85 29.02 -9.19
CA ALA A 65 3.69 28.52 -10.54
C ALA A 65 4.66 27.36 -10.83
N GLU A 66 5.92 27.50 -10.45
CA GLU A 66 6.95 26.46 -10.62
C GLU A 66 6.57 25.17 -9.87
N LEU A 67 6.17 25.30 -8.60
CA LEU A 67 5.75 24.16 -7.79
C LEU A 67 4.53 23.45 -8.37
N GLN A 68 3.54 24.20 -8.88
CA GLN A 68 2.35 23.60 -9.50
C GLN A 68 2.69 22.83 -10.78
N GLN A 69 3.63 23.33 -11.60
CA GLN A 69 4.11 22.59 -12.77
C GLN A 69 4.85 21.31 -12.36
N GLN A 70 5.68 21.35 -11.32
CA GLN A 70 6.34 20.15 -10.79
C GLN A 70 5.33 19.13 -10.25
N ILE A 71 4.34 19.58 -9.47
CA ILE A 71 3.25 18.72 -8.96
C ILE A 71 2.51 18.05 -10.13
N LYS A 72 2.22 18.79 -11.20
CA LYS A 72 1.54 18.26 -12.38
C LYS A 72 2.32 17.12 -13.04
N ILE A 73 3.64 17.29 -13.20
CA ILE A 73 4.53 16.26 -13.76
C ILE A 73 4.57 15.04 -12.83
N LEU A 74 4.87 15.25 -11.54
CA LEU A 74 4.97 14.17 -10.56
C LEU A 74 3.65 13.38 -10.43
N THR A 75 2.51 14.05 -10.55
CA THR A 75 1.20 13.39 -10.51
C THR A 75 0.96 12.52 -11.74
N ALA A 76 1.43 12.95 -12.91
CA ALA A 76 1.37 12.15 -14.13
C ALA A 76 2.25 10.90 -14.02
N ASP A 77 3.50 11.07 -13.58
CA ASP A 77 4.46 9.97 -13.38
C ASP A 77 3.96 8.97 -12.32
N LEU A 78 3.37 9.47 -11.22
CA LEU A 78 2.76 8.62 -10.20
C LEU A 78 1.63 7.76 -10.77
N LYS A 79 0.78 8.36 -11.62
CA LYS A 79 -0.35 7.65 -12.23
C LYS A 79 0.11 6.57 -13.22
N GLU A 80 1.16 6.86 -13.99
CA GLU A 80 1.79 5.87 -14.89
C GLU A 80 2.39 4.72 -14.09
N SER A 81 3.19 5.02 -13.06
CA SER A 81 3.78 4.02 -12.17
C SER A 81 2.73 3.14 -11.45
N GLN A 82 1.60 3.73 -11.03
CA GLN A 82 0.48 2.97 -10.48
C GLN A 82 -0.14 1.99 -11.48
N SER A 83 -0.26 2.40 -12.75
CA SER A 83 -0.75 1.52 -13.82
C SER A 83 0.23 0.38 -14.09
N ASP A 84 1.52 0.67 -14.15
CA ASP A 84 2.58 -0.33 -14.34
C ASP A 84 2.63 -1.33 -13.19
N PHE A 85 2.52 -0.85 -11.95
CA PHE A 85 2.43 -1.70 -10.77
C PHE A 85 1.20 -2.59 -10.81
N ALA A 86 0.02 -2.05 -11.16
CA ALA A 86 -1.21 -2.83 -11.27
C ALA A 86 -1.08 -3.96 -12.32
N TYR A 87 -0.45 -3.67 -13.46
CA TYR A 87 -0.16 -4.67 -14.49
C TYR A 87 0.83 -5.73 -13.98
N ALA A 88 1.94 -5.32 -13.38
CA ALA A 88 2.94 -6.21 -12.83
C ALA A 88 2.34 -7.12 -11.76
N TYR A 89 1.56 -6.57 -10.83
CA TYR A 89 0.87 -7.31 -9.78
C TYR A 89 -0.06 -8.38 -10.38
N LYS A 90 -0.93 -8.00 -11.34
CA LYS A 90 -1.82 -8.94 -12.04
C LYS A 90 -1.04 -10.04 -12.77
N SER A 91 0.11 -9.70 -13.35
CA SER A 91 0.95 -10.68 -14.03
C SER A 91 1.51 -11.70 -13.03
N VAL A 92 2.09 -11.24 -11.92
CA VAL A 92 2.72 -12.10 -10.90
C VAL A 92 1.69 -13.01 -10.23
N THR A 93 0.52 -12.49 -9.86
CA THR A 93 -0.56 -13.31 -9.29
C THR A 93 -1.04 -14.38 -10.27
N SER A 94 -1.12 -14.07 -11.57
CA SER A 94 -1.46 -15.08 -12.57
C SER A 94 -0.40 -16.19 -12.70
N TRP A 95 0.89 -15.86 -12.52
CA TRP A 95 1.98 -16.85 -12.57
C TRP A 95 2.00 -17.74 -11.34
N THR A 96 1.77 -17.19 -10.15
CA THR A 96 1.72 -17.97 -8.91
C THR A 96 0.54 -18.92 -8.90
N GLU A 97 -0.66 -18.48 -9.30
CA GLU A 97 -1.84 -19.35 -9.45
C GLU A 97 -1.61 -20.49 -10.45
N ARG A 98 -0.96 -20.20 -11.59
CA ARG A 98 -0.55 -21.23 -12.55
C ARG A 98 0.36 -22.26 -11.90
N ALA A 99 1.38 -21.82 -11.16
CA ALA A 99 2.33 -22.70 -10.49
C ALA A 99 1.66 -23.59 -9.43
N TYR A 100 0.73 -23.06 -8.63
CA TYR A 100 0.00 -23.82 -7.62
C TYR A 100 -0.92 -24.89 -8.24
N LYS A 101 -1.70 -24.53 -9.27
CA LYS A 101 -2.55 -25.49 -10.00
C LYS A 101 -1.70 -26.59 -10.66
N GLN A 102 -0.53 -26.25 -11.19
CA GLN A 102 0.40 -27.24 -11.73
C GLN A 102 0.95 -28.15 -10.63
N ARG A 103 1.30 -27.61 -9.46
CA ARG A 103 1.80 -28.40 -8.33
C ARG A 103 0.76 -29.39 -7.81
N GLU A 104 -0.49 -28.98 -7.68
CA GLU A 104 -1.59 -29.86 -7.28
C GLU A 104 -1.79 -31.00 -8.29
N LYS A 105 -1.73 -30.70 -9.59
CA LYS A 105 -1.76 -31.72 -10.64
C LYS A 105 -0.61 -32.73 -10.51
N VAL A 106 0.60 -32.24 -10.23
CA VAL A 106 1.77 -33.11 -10.03
C VAL A 106 1.58 -34.01 -8.80
N GLU A 107 1.02 -33.49 -7.70
CA GLU A 107 0.72 -34.29 -6.50
C GLU A 107 -0.35 -35.35 -6.76
N LEU A 108 -1.42 -35.02 -7.51
CA LEU A 108 -2.45 -35.99 -7.89
C LEU A 108 -1.87 -37.11 -8.76
N ILE A 109 -1.01 -36.75 -9.73
CA ILE A 109 -0.30 -37.72 -10.56
C ILE A 109 0.60 -38.61 -9.70
N LYS A 110 1.35 -38.01 -8.77
CA LYS A 110 2.25 -38.74 -7.87
C LYS A 110 1.48 -39.73 -6.98
N ASN A 111 0.38 -39.28 -6.37
CA ASN A 111 -0.49 -40.13 -5.56
C ASN A 111 -1.08 -41.29 -6.37
N GLU A 112 -1.49 -41.03 -7.61
CA GLU A 112 -2.04 -42.06 -8.49
C GLU A 112 -0.98 -43.08 -8.94
N VAL A 113 0.25 -42.61 -9.20
CA VAL A 113 1.41 -43.48 -9.47
C VAL A 113 1.75 -44.34 -8.26
N GLU A 114 1.74 -43.77 -7.05
CA GLU A 114 2.00 -44.51 -5.81
C GLU A 114 0.92 -45.57 -5.55
N ARG A 115 -0.36 -45.24 -5.77
CA ARG A 115 -1.46 -46.22 -5.70
C ARG A 115 -1.26 -47.39 -6.66
N PHE A 116 -0.91 -47.10 -7.92
CA PHE A 116 -0.70 -48.14 -8.94
C PHE A 116 0.53 -49.03 -8.62
N GLN A 117 1.61 -48.44 -8.11
CA GLN A 117 2.79 -49.20 -7.66
C GLN A 117 2.46 -50.15 -6.50
N GLN A 118 1.55 -49.77 -5.61
CA GLN A 118 1.12 -50.59 -4.48
C GLN A 118 0.14 -51.70 -4.87
N SER A 119 -0.71 -51.48 -5.89
CA SER A 119 -1.73 -52.46 -6.30
C SER A 119 -1.23 -53.51 -7.30
N GLY A 120 -0.28 -53.15 -8.18
CA GLY A 120 0.48 -54.07 -9.03
C GLY A 120 -0.32 -54.97 -10.00
N SER A 121 -1.61 -54.72 -10.20
CA SER A 121 -2.49 -55.57 -11.02
C SER A 121 -2.60 -55.06 -12.47
N PRO A 122 -2.55 -55.94 -13.49
CA PRO A 122 -2.76 -55.56 -14.89
C PRO A 122 -4.14 -54.92 -15.16
N PHE A 123 -5.15 -55.20 -14.33
CA PHE A 123 -6.49 -54.61 -14.42
C PHE A 123 -6.53 -53.13 -14.01
N ASP A 124 -5.56 -52.66 -13.21
CA ASP A 124 -5.49 -51.26 -12.79
C ASP A 124 -4.79 -50.37 -13.83
N LEU A 125 -4.14 -50.95 -14.85
CA LEU A 125 -3.36 -50.19 -15.83
C LEU A 125 -4.27 -49.33 -16.71
N ASP A 126 -5.41 -49.87 -17.14
CA ASP A 126 -6.39 -49.13 -17.94
C ASP A 126 -7.05 -48.02 -17.12
N GLN A 127 -7.32 -48.25 -15.84
CA GLN A 127 -7.88 -47.23 -14.95
C GLN A 127 -6.86 -46.09 -14.71
N PHE A 128 -5.60 -46.45 -14.44
CA PHE A 128 -4.49 -45.53 -14.29
C PHE A 128 -4.26 -44.68 -15.54
N LEU A 129 -4.23 -45.31 -16.73
CA LEU A 129 -4.06 -44.60 -18.00
C LEU A 129 -5.24 -43.68 -18.31
N ASN A 130 -6.48 -44.08 -18.00
CA ASN A 130 -7.66 -43.23 -18.15
C ASN A 130 -7.63 -42.02 -17.18
N HIS A 131 -7.20 -42.20 -15.93
CA HIS A 131 -7.03 -41.09 -14.99
C HIS A 131 -5.93 -40.11 -15.45
N LEU A 132 -4.79 -40.61 -15.95
CA LEU A 132 -3.75 -39.76 -16.53
C LEU A 132 -4.24 -38.99 -17.77
N ILE A 133 -5.00 -39.63 -18.65
CA ILE A 133 -5.60 -38.99 -19.82
C ILE A 133 -6.59 -37.90 -19.37
N GLN A 134 -7.44 -38.14 -18.37
CA GLN A 134 -8.34 -37.12 -17.81
C GLN A 134 -7.58 -35.94 -17.20
N LEU A 135 -6.53 -36.20 -16.41
CA LEU A 135 -5.69 -35.16 -15.81
C LEU A 135 -4.96 -34.32 -16.87
N ALA A 136 -4.56 -34.94 -17.99
CA ALA A 136 -3.92 -34.28 -19.13
C ALA A 136 -4.92 -33.54 -20.04
N THR A 137 -6.18 -33.98 -20.12
CA THR A 137 -7.22 -33.40 -20.98
C THR A 137 -8.15 -32.41 -20.29
N PHE A 138 -8.03 -32.21 -18.97
CA PHE A 138 -8.72 -31.12 -18.25
C PHE A 138 -8.27 -29.77 -18.83
N LYS A 139 -9.01 -29.28 -19.83
CA LYS A 139 -8.83 -27.98 -20.44
C LYS A 139 -9.09 -26.92 -19.37
N ASN A 140 -8.25 -25.89 -19.37
CA ASN A 140 -8.51 -24.64 -18.67
C ASN A 140 -9.73 -23.96 -19.32
N ASP A 141 -10.94 -24.43 -19.04
CA ASP A 141 -12.19 -23.84 -19.54
C ASP A 141 -12.70 -22.72 -18.62
N HIS A 142 -11.85 -22.20 -17.75
CA HIS A 142 -12.19 -21.08 -16.88
C HIS A 142 -11.23 -19.91 -17.09
N GLU A 143 -11.69 -18.95 -17.89
CA GLU A 143 -11.34 -17.55 -17.69
C GLU A 143 -11.94 -17.13 -16.34
N PHE A 144 -11.16 -17.24 -15.25
CA PHE A 144 -11.55 -16.66 -13.97
C PHE A 144 -10.89 -15.31 -13.79
N THR A 145 -11.71 -14.28 -13.93
CA THR A 145 -11.46 -12.89 -13.56
C THR A 145 -11.85 -12.68 -12.09
N ASP A 146 -10.95 -12.01 -11.36
CA ASP A 146 -11.19 -11.22 -10.14
C ASP A 146 -11.26 -11.89 -8.75
N HIS A 147 -10.82 -13.15 -8.52
CA HIS A 147 -10.91 -13.73 -7.16
C HIS A 147 -9.54 -14.24 -6.66
N LEU A 148 -9.13 -13.79 -5.47
CA LEU A 148 -7.94 -14.26 -4.75
C LEU A 148 -8.31 -15.51 -3.94
N LEU A 149 -7.77 -16.67 -4.30
CA LEU A 149 -7.95 -17.90 -3.52
C LEU A 149 -6.91 -17.97 -2.41
N VAL A 150 -7.34 -17.85 -1.15
CA VAL A 150 -6.47 -17.94 0.05
C VAL A 150 -6.86 -19.17 0.85
N SER A 151 -5.87 -19.91 1.36
CA SER A 151 -6.14 -21.05 2.24
C SER A 151 -6.68 -20.56 3.58
N LYS A 152 -7.70 -21.22 4.16
CA LYS A 152 -8.30 -20.80 5.43
C LYS A 152 -7.30 -20.69 6.59
N LYS A 153 -6.19 -21.44 6.53
CA LYS A 153 -5.09 -21.39 7.51
C LYS A 153 -4.24 -20.12 7.45
N ASP A 154 -4.34 -19.35 6.35
CA ASP A 154 -3.54 -18.15 6.10
C ASP A 154 -4.40 -16.87 6.26
N ILE A 155 -5.53 -17.01 6.96
CA ILE A 155 -6.51 -15.97 7.25
C ILE A 155 -6.67 -15.90 8.78
N GLU A 156 -6.61 -14.68 9.33
CA GLU A 156 -6.87 -14.44 10.75
C GLU A 156 -8.07 -13.52 10.94
N ASP A 157 -8.93 -13.90 11.88
CA ASP A 157 -10.08 -13.12 12.30
C ASP A 157 -9.75 -12.36 13.59
N TRP A 158 -9.93 -11.04 13.54
CA TRP A 158 -9.69 -10.16 14.67
C TRP A 158 -10.96 -9.36 14.99
N TYR A 159 -11.25 -9.21 16.28
CA TYR A 159 -12.45 -8.56 16.80
C TYR A 159 -12.05 -7.43 17.73
N LEU A 160 -12.71 -6.28 17.61
CA LEU A 160 -12.41 -5.13 18.45
C LEU A 160 -13.12 -5.26 19.80
N ASP A 161 -12.33 -5.26 20.86
CA ASP A 161 -12.77 -4.86 22.19
C ASP A 161 -12.80 -3.33 22.27
N GLU A 162 -13.99 -2.75 22.35
CA GLU A 162 -14.15 -1.29 22.48
C GLU A 162 -13.84 -0.78 23.89
N ASP A 163 -13.95 -1.64 24.90
CA ASP A 163 -13.74 -1.29 26.30
C ASP A 163 -12.23 -1.21 26.60
N GLU A 164 -11.44 -2.11 26.03
CA GLU A 164 -9.96 -2.10 26.12
C GLU A 164 -9.26 -1.39 24.95
N GLY A 165 -9.96 -1.16 23.84
CA GLY A 165 -9.39 -0.57 22.63
C GLY A 165 -8.40 -1.49 21.90
N LEU A 166 -8.53 -2.81 22.09
CA LEU A 166 -7.63 -3.83 21.57
C LEU A 166 -8.33 -4.71 20.53
N TRP A 167 -7.58 -5.15 19.51
CA TRP A 167 -8.05 -6.19 18.61
C TRP A 167 -7.61 -7.54 19.18
N LEU A 168 -8.57 -8.43 19.40
CA LEU A 168 -8.38 -9.76 19.96
C LEU A 168 -8.80 -10.82 18.94
N ASP A 169 -8.24 -12.02 19.05
CA ASP A 169 -8.70 -13.17 18.28
C ASP A 169 -10.08 -13.64 18.78
N HIS A 170 -10.63 -14.66 18.12
CA HIS A 170 -11.95 -15.21 18.47
C HIS A 170 -12.05 -15.63 19.93
N ASP A 171 -11.00 -16.27 20.46
CA ASP A 171 -10.99 -16.78 21.83
C ASP A 171 -10.67 -15.65 22.85
N GLY A 172 -9.96 -14.59 22.43
CA GLY A 172 -9.60 -13.46 23.28
C GLY A 172 -10.75 -12.51 23.58
N ILE A 173 -11.69 -12.32 22.64
CA ILE A 173 -12.83 -11.41 22.85
C ILE A 173 -13.89 -11.97 23.81
N ASP A 174 -13.80 -13.24 24.20
CA ASP A 174 -14.71 -13.86 25.17
C ASP A 174 -14.78 -13.07 26.49
N GLY A 175 -13.66 -12.45 26.90
CA GLY A 175 -13.63 -11.57 28.06
C GLY A 175 -14.57 -10.37 27.92
N SER A 176 -14.55 -9.70 26.77
CA SER A 176 -15.35 -8.50 26.47
C SER A 176 -16.84 -8.80 26.21
N LEU A 177 -17.17 -10.07 26.01
CA LEU A 177 -18.53 -10.57 25.76
C LEU A 177 -19.11 -11.30 26.97
N CYS A 178 -18.39 -11.37 28.09
CA CYS A 178 -18.80 -12.14 29.26
C CYS A 178 -20.13 -11.66 29.90
N ASP A 179 -20.48 -10.38 29.71
CA ASP A 179 -21.70 -9.78 30.24
C ASP A 179 -22.93 -9.92 29.32
N LEU A 180 -22.77 -10.55 28.15
CA LEU A 180 -23.87 -10.71 27.18
C LEU A 180 -24.90 -11.72 27.70
N THR A 181 -26.13 -11.29 27.98
CA THR A 181 -27.16 -12.21 28.46
C THR A 181 -27.84 -12.97 27.32
N LEU A 182 -28.50 -14.08 27.67
CA LEU A 182 -29.16 -14.96 26.69
C LEU A 182 -30.20 -14.18 25.86
N GLY A 183 -29.92 -14.06 24.56
CA GLY A 183 -30.80 -13.38 23.60
C GLY A 183 -30.46 -11.91 23.36
N GLU A 184 -29.47 -11.36 24.07
CA GLU A 184 -28.92 -10.04 23.74
C GLU A 184 -27.99 -10.11 22.52
N ILE A 185 -27.97 -9.03 21.75
CA ILE A 185 -27.16 -8.89 20.54
C ILE A 185 -26.30 -7.65 20.70
N LYS A 186 -24.97 -7.82 20.69
CA LYS A 186 -24.00 -6.72 20.69
C LYS A 186 -23.34 -6.65 19.30
N PRO A 187 -23.34 -5.48 18.62
CA PRO A 187 -22.58 -5.33 17.39
C PRO A 187 -21.09 -5.33 17.71
N ILE A 188 -20.30 -6.10 16.96
CA ILE A 188 -18.84 -6.21 17.13
C ILE A 188 -18.17 -5.83 15.81
N LYS A 189 -17.09 -5.03 15.88
CA LYS A 189 -16.28 -4.75 14.71
C LYS A 189 -15.32 -5.91 14.46
N HIS A 190 -15.27 -6.36 13.22
CA HIS A 190 -14.45 -7.49 12.77
C HIS A 190 -13.52 -7.05 11.64
N LYS A 191 -12.31 -7.61 11.62
CA LYS A 191 -11.34 -7.48 10.54
C LYS A 191 -10.78 -8.85 10.21
N GLU A 192 -10.70 -9.11 8.91
CA GLU A 192 -10.02 -10.28 8.36
C GLU A 192 -8.65 -9.84 7.82
N TYR A 193 -7.58 -10.49 8.28
CA TYR A 193 -6.23 -10.24 7.79
C TYR A 193 -5.69 -11.44 7.01
N LEU A 194 -4.93 -11.13 5.96
CA LEU A 194 -4.18 -12.09 5.18
C LEU A 194 -2.76 -12.22 5.73
N ILE A 195 -2.38 -13.42 6.16
CA ILE A 195 -1.02 -13.67 6.63
C ILE A 195 -0.09 -13.71 5.41
N SER A 196 0.62 -12.60 5.16
CA SER A 196 1.57 -12.50 4.04
C SER A 196 2.95 -13.06 4.38
N GLN A 197 3.37 -12.95 5.64
CA GLN A 197 4.66 -13.43 6.15
C GLN A 197 4.50 -13.81 7.63
N SER A 198 4.95 -15.00 8.00
CA SER A 198 5.04 -15.45 9.40
C SER A 198 6.51 -15.66 9.73
N ASN A 199 7.16 -14.60 10.20
CA ASN A 199 8.58 -14.61 10.54
C ASN A 199 8.74 -14.59 12.06
N THR A 200 9.66 -15.40 12.58
CA THR A 200 10.06 -15.33 13.98
C THR A 200 10.92 -14.09 14.20
N LEU A 201 10.46 -13.19 15.05
CA LEU A 201 11.24 -12.07 15.56
C LEU A 201 11.75 -12.40 16.96
N TYR A 202 12.94 -11.89 17.27
CA TYR A 202 13.60 -12.07 18.55
C TYR A 202 13.54 -10.76 19.34
N ALA A 203 13.07 -10.79 20.58
CA ALA A 203 13.04 -9.61 21.45
C ALA A 203 14.26 -9.59 22.36
N ALA A 204 14.97 -8.45 22.42
CA ALA A 204 16.03 -8.23 23.39
C ALA A 204 15.94 -6.83 24.01
N ARG A 205 16.37 -6.73 25.27
CA ARG A 205 16.56 -5.43 25.94
C ARG A 205 17.75 -4.71 25.32
N VAL A 206 17.62 -3.41 25.16
CA VAL A 206 18.65 -2.55 24.58
C VAL A 206 18.94 -1.42 25.57
N TRP A 207 20.22 -1.05 25.68
CA TRP A 207 20.64 0.09 26.48
C TRP A 207 20.25 1.40 25.75
N ASP A 208 19.50 2.28 26.40
CA ASP A 208 19.05 3.57 25.83
C ASP A 208 19.76 4.79 26.43
N GLY A 209 20.71 4.58 27.36
CA GLY A 209 21.50 5.64 27.97
C GLY A 209 20.82 6.39 29.11
N ASN A 210 19.53 6.12 29.38
CA ASN A 210 18.80 6.69 30.51
C ASN A 210 18.50 5.59 31.52
N ASP A 211 18.87 5.79 32.78
CA ASP A 211 18.86 4.76 33.84
C ASP A 211 17.47 4.27 34.26
N ASP A 212 16.39 4.64 33.56
CA ASP A 212 15.03 4.52 34.09
C ASP A 212 13.98 3.87 33.18
N HIS A 213 14.31 3.40 31.97
CA HIS A 213 13.26 2.82 31.10
C HIS A 213 13.61 1.45 30.49
N ILE A 214 12.59 0.58 30.48
CA ILE A 214 12.62 -0.76 29.89
C ILE A 214 12.58 -0.61 28.36
N ALA A 215 13.73 -0.33 27.75
CA ALA A 215 13.84 -0.32 26.30
C ALA A 215 14.06 -1.74 25.77
N TRP A 216 13.09 -2.25 25.01
CA TRP A 216 13.20 -3.50 24.26
C TRP A 216 13.05 -3.22 22.76
N LYS A 217 13.70 -4.05 21.94
CA LYS A 217 13.59 -4.01 20.48
C LYS A 217 13.40 -5.42 19.91
N LEU A 218 12.79 -5.47 18.73
CA LEU A 218 12.68 -6.69 17.93
C LEU A 218 13.81 -6.76 16.92
N PHE A 219 14.29 -7.97 16.68
CA PHE A 219 15.39 -8.30 15.78
C PHE A 219 14.95 -9.45 14.86
N GLU A 220 15.40 -9.41 13.61
CA GLU A 220 15.09 -10.45 12.61
C GLU A 220 15.93 -11.72 12.82
N SER A 221 17.00 -11.66 13.61
CA SER A 221 17.89 -12.79 13.89
C SER A 221 18.25 -12.92 15.37
N GLU A 222 18.43 -14.16 15.81
CA GLU A 222 18.82 -14.49 17.19
C GLU A 222 20.19 -13.90 17.55
N GLU A 223 21.14 -13.94 16.61
CA GLU A 223 22.51 -13.45 16.83
C GLU A 223 22.52 -11.94 17.13
N SER A 224 21.75 -11.15 16.37
CA SER A 224 21.64 -9.71 16.59
C SER A 224 20.94 -9.38 17.91
N ALA A 225 19.89 -10.12 18.26
CA ALA A 225 19.23 -9.98 19.56
C ALA A 225 20.19 -10.30 20.72
N LEU A 226 21.00 -11.34 20.58
CA LEU A 226 21.97 -11.76 21.60
C LEU A 226 23.11 -10.72 21.76
N GLU A 227 23.59 -10.15 20.66
CA GLU A 227 24.58 -9.07 20.69
C GLU A 227 24.03 -7.84 21.41
N ALA A 228 22.81 -7.43 21.09
CA ALA A 228 22.13 -6.32 21.76
C ALA A 228 21.93 -6.61 23.27
N ALA A 229 21.54 -7.83 23.63
CA ALA A 229 21.38 -8.25 25.02
C ALA A 229 22.71 -8.27 25.78
N LYS A 230 23.79 -8.76 25.17
CA LYS A 230 25.15 -8.75 25.75
C LYS A 230 25.64 -7.33 25.95
N HIS A 231 25.50 -6.48 24.93
CA HIS A 231 25.85 -5.07 25.01
C HIS A 231 25.09 -4.38 26.14
N CYS A 232 23.77 -4.61 26.22
CA CYS A 232 22.92 -4.08 27.28
C CYS A 232 23.42 -4.53 28.66
N ARG A 233 23.70 -5.83 28.84
CA ARG A 233 24.24 -6.37 30.08
C ARG A 233 25.58 -5.72 30.46
N HIS A 234 26.49 -5.60 29.52
CA HIS A 234 27.79 -4.97 29.77
C HIS A 234 27.66 -3.51 30.20
N MET A 235 26.73 -2.77 29.63
CA MET A 235 26.47 -1.37 30.01
C MET A 235 25.88 -1.27 31.42
N TYR A 236 24.95 -2.17 31.78
CA TYR A 236 24.41 -2.26 33.15
C TYR A 236 25.47 -2.65 34.19
N GLU A 237 26.30 -3.65 33.90
CA GLU A 237 27.41 -4.06 34.78
C GLU A 237 28.40 -2.89 34.97
N ALA A 238 28.70 -2.14 33.90
CA ALA A 238 29.57 -0.97 33.97
C ALA A 238 28.96 0.20 34.76
N SER A 239 27.65 0.42 34.69
CA SER A 239 26.97 1.46 35.47
C SER A 239 26.91 1.12 36.97
N GLU A 240 26.67 -0.15 37.32
CA GLU A 240 26.71 -0.60 38.73
C GLU A 240 28.12 -0.46 39.32
N MET A 241 29.18 -0.81 38.57
CA MET A 241 30.57 -0.67 39.04
C MET A 241 31.05 0.78 39.14
N GLY A 242 30.44 1.71 38.41
CA GLY A 242 30.73 3.14 38.48
C GLY A 242 30.02 3.88 39.62
N ALA A 243 29.00 3.27 40.24
CA ALA A 243 28.25 3.85 41.36
C ALA A 243 28.91 3.59 42.74
N ASP A 244 29.89 2.70 42.82
CA ASP A 244 30.60 2.28 44.05
C ASP A 244 31.97 2.98 44.26
N GLN A 245 32.25 4.11 43.58
CA GLN A 245 33.48 4.92 43.76
C GLN A 245 33.21 6.36 44.22
#